data_AF-A0A932MKU9-F1
#
_entry.id   AF-A0A932MKU9-F1
#
_cell.length_a   1.000
_cell.length_b   1.000
_cell.length_c   1.000
_cell.angle_alpha   90.00
_cell.angle_beta   90.00
_cell.angle_gamma   90.00
#
_symmetry.space_group_name_H-M   'P 1'
#
loop_
_entity.id
_entity.type
_entity.pdbx_description
1 polymer ?
#
loop_
_entity_poly.entity_id
_entity_poly.type
_entity_poly.pdbx_seq_one_letter_code
_entity_poly.pdbx_strand_id
1 'polypeptide(L)'
;MTTTRRVLKVVLWILAILVVLIVALGFYVNATWDNPIERPVREMQASMDSVTIAHGEFLYKNRAMCWMCHSADGVNPNDAPSGGRVEDLSDFGPGFGRWYIPNITPDPETGIGQWTDGELVRLLREGVKKDGRPVFIMPSERFNGLSDDDVLAIVAYLRSLPPVRNPVPAHEPSLFAKALFSFGVMKPQPAVTTPIATPPSGMTAEWGKYLTAHASLCMDCHSPVDLGTGQFYKDSVLVGGNFPFGKAGPGKPVDDPAFAFGKNLTPDEETGIGTWTEEDFLHAMRTGMRPDSVVVTNHMPYAYLGLWPEEDLRAVYAFLKTLPATKRSVGPTEFGPSITNTIGIERGKALFDTYCYLCHGMEGKGAPPTKLVLADLAQTIDDPTLKHFIAEGQINLRMPSFRKTLTTEQIDDVVAYIRTLKK
;
A
#
# COMPACT_ATOMS: atom_id res chain seq x y z
N MET A 1 -0.27 9.22 -64.87
CA MET A 1 -1.49 9.02 -64.05
C MET A 1 -1.74 7.56 -63.61
N THR A 2 -1.18 6.54 -64.27
CA THR A 2 -1.42 5.11 -63.95
C THR A 2 -0.63 4.58 -62.75
N THR A 3 0.61 5.04 -62.55
CA THR A 3 1.48 4.61 -61.45
C THR A 3 0.97 5.08 -60.08
N THR A 4 0.53 6.34 -59.98
CA THR A 4 -0.02 6.93 -58.74
C THR A 4 -1.29 6.19 -58.27
N ARG A 5 -2.17 5.77 -59.18
CA ARG A 5 -3.37 4.99 -58.85
C ARG A 5 -3.04 3.57 -58.37
N ARG A 6 -1.97 2.95 -58.89
CA ARG A 6 -1.51 1.63 -58.41
C ARG A 6 -0.89 1.72 -57.02
N VAL A 7 -0.03 2.71 -56.78
CA VAL A 7 0.57 2.96 -55.46
C VAL A 7 -0.51 3.25 -54.42
N LEU A 8 -1.49 4.10 -54.74
CA LEU A 8 -2.61 4.41 -53.85
C LEU A 8 -3.42 3.15 -53.49
N LYS A 9 -3.71 2.27 -54.45
CA LYS A 9 -4.40 1.00 -54.20
C LYS A 9 -3.62 0.08 -53.25
N VAL A 10 -2.30 -0.04 -53.44
CA VAL A 10 -1.44 -0.84 -52.56
C VAL A 10 -1.44 -0.27 -51.14
N VAL A 11 -1.29 1.05 -51.01
CA VAL A 11 -1.35 1.73 -49.69
C VAL A 11 -2.71 1.50 -49.02
N LEU A 12 -3.82 1.62 -49.75
CA LEU A 12 -5.16 1.36 -49.20
C LEU A 12 -5.34 -0.10 -48.74
N TRP A 13 -4.81 -1.07 -49.49
CA TRP A 13 -4.83 -2.47 -49.08
C TRP A 13 -3.99 -2.73 -47.83
N ILE A 14 -2.79 -2.14 -47.74
CA ILE A 14 -1.94 -2.25 -46.55
C ILE A 14 -2.67 -1.67 -45.33
N LEU A 15 -3.29 -0.50 -45.47
CA LEU A 15 -4.07 0.11 -44.39
C LEU A 15 -5.27 -0.75 -44.00
N ALA A 16 -6.01 -1.32 -44.96
CA ALA A 16 -7.13 -2.20 -44.68
C ALA A 16 -6.69 -3.46 -43.91
N ILE A 17 -5.60 -4.10 -44.34
CA ILE A 17 -5.02 -5.26 -43.64
C ILE A 17 -4.58 -4.88 -42.23
N LEU A 18 -3.91 -3.74 -42.07
CA LEU A 18 -3.47 -3.25 -40.76
C LEU A 18 -4.66 -3.01 -39.82
N VAL A 19 -5.75 -2.43 -40.31
CA VAL A 19 -6.99 -2.27 -39.54
C VAL A 19 -7.56 -3.62 -39.13
N VAL A 20 -7.65 -4.59 -40.03
CA VAL A 20 -8.14 -5.95 -39.72
C VAL A 20 -7.27 -6.60 -38.65
N LEU A 21 -5.94 -6.48 -38.74
CA LEU A 21 -5.02 -7.02 -37.75
C LEU A 21 -5.16 -6.34 -36.38
N ILE A 22 -5.33 -5.03 -36.33
CA ILE A 22 -5.55 -4.29 -35.08
C ILE A 22 -6.87 -4.69 -34.43
N VAL A 23 -7.95 -4.81 -35.21
CA VAL A 23 -9.26 -5.27 -34.71
C VAL A 23 -9.19 -6.70 -34.20
N ALA A 24 -8.54 -7.60 -34.95
CA ALA A 24 -8.33 -8.99 -34.54
C ALA A 24 -7.50 -9.08 -33.25
N LEU A 25 -6.46 -8.26 -33.12
CA LEU A 25 -5.64 -8.17 -31.90
C LEU A 25 -6.46 -7.65 -30.72
N GLY A 26 -7.26 -6.60 -30.90
CA GLY A 26 -8.15 -6.07 -29.87
C GLY A 26 -9.16 -7.10 -29.38
N PHE A 27 -9.75 -7.87 -30.31
CA PHE A 27 -10.66 -8.97 -29.97
C PHE A 27 -9.94 -10.08 -29.21
N TYR A 28 -8.76 -10.51 -29.69
CA TYR A 28 -7.94 -11.53 -29.03
C TYR A 28 -7.60 -11.13 -27.59
N VAL A 29 -7.09 -9.90 -27.39
CA VAL A 29 -6.77 -9.38 -26.05
C VAL A 29 -8.02 -9.36 -25.17
N ASN A 30 -9.13 -8.82 -25.67
CA ASN A 30 -10.36 -8.76 -24.89
C ASN A 30 -10.95 -10.14 -24.55
N ALA A 31 -10.69 -11.16 -25.36
CA ALA A 31 -11.16 -12.52 -25.15
C ALA A 31 -10.23 -13.38 -24.27
N THR A 32 -8.97 -12.98 -24.07
CA THR A 32 -7.96 -13.84 -23.43
C THR A 32 -7.34 -13.28 -22.15
N TRP A 33 -7.52 -11.99 -21.86
CA TRP A 33 -6.82 -11.30 -20.76
C TRP A 33 -7.15 -11.87 -19.38
N ASP A 34 -8.35 -12.41 -19.17
CA ASP A 34 -8.79 -13.00 -17.91
C ASP A 34 -9.01 -14.51 -18.04
N ASN A 35 -8.30 -15.18 -18.94
CA ASN A 35 -8.38 -16.63 -19.04
C ASN A 35 -8.05 -17.30 -17.70
N PRO A 36 -8.88 -18.23 -17.21
CA PRO A 36 -8.58 -19.01 -16.01
C PRO A 36 -7.27 -19.78 -16.14
N ILE A 37 -6.52 -19.80 -15.05
CA ILE A 37 -5.30 -20.59 -14.92
C ILE A 37 -5.62 -21.79 -14.03
N GLU A 38 -5.29 -22.99 -14.50
CA GLU A 38 -5.41 -24.19 -13.69
C GLU A 38 -4.41 -24.13 -12.53
N ARG A 39 -4.96 -24.14 -11.32
CA ARG A 39 -4.16 -23.97 -10.11
C ARG A 39 -4.75 -24.81 -8.97
N PRO A 40 -4.08 -25.88 -8.54
CA PRO A 40 -4.63 -26.74 -7.50
C PRO A 40 -4.79 -25.98 -6.19
N VAL A 41 -5.87 -26.28 -5.46
CA VAL A 41 -6.11 -25.74 -4.13
C VAL A 41 -5.66 -26.80 -3.11
N ARG A 42 -4.83 -26.39 -2.15
CA ARG A 42 -4.50 -27.24 -1.01
C ARG A 42 -5.67 -27.23 -0.04
N GLU A 43 -6.08 -28.41 0.42
CA GLU A 43 -7.00 -28.52 1.54
C GLU A 43 -6.33 -27.96 2.80
N MET A 44 -6.88 -26.87 3.32
CA MET A 44 -6.41 -26.17 4.50
C MET A 44 -7.64 -25.71 5.28
N GLN A 45 -7.53 -25.66 6.60
CA GLN A 45 -8.61 -25.23 7.48
C GLN A 45 -8.02 -24.33 8.57
N ALA A 46 -8.56 -23.12 8.69
CA ALA A 46 -8.17 -22.20 9.74
C ALA A 46 -8.74 -22.66 11.10
N SER A 47 -7.94 -22.57 12.16
CA SER A 47 -8.43 -22.75 13.52
C SER A 47 -9.25 -21.54 13.95
N MET A 48 -10.39 -21.78 14.59
CA MET A 48 -11.30 -20.72 15.08
C MET A 48 -11.16 -20.48 16.59
N ASP A 49 -10.07 -20.93 17.20
CA ASP A 49 -9.78 -20.61 18.60
C ASP A 49 -9.40 -19.13 18.76
N SER A 50 -9.55 -18.61 19.98
CA SER A 50 -9.33 -17.20 20.27
C SER A 50 -7.89 -16.73 20.06
N VAL A 51 -6.89 -17.62 20.17
CA VAL A 51 -5.49 -17.26 20.00
C VAL A 51 -5.20 -17.05 18.52
N THR A 52 -5.63 -17.97 17.66
CA THR A 52 -5.50 -17.82 16.20
C THR A 52 -6.24 -16.60 15.66
N ILE A 53 -7.45 -16.34 16.14
CA ILE A 53 -8.22 -15.14 15.73
C ILE A 53 -7.51 -13.86 16.16
N ALA A 54 -7.02 -13.78 17.40
CA ALA A 54 -6.31 -12.60 17.89
C ALA A 54 -5.00 -12.34 17.14
N HIS A 55 -4.27 -13.41 16.79
CA HIS A 55 -3.08 -13.31 15.94
C HIS A 55 -3.43 -12.83 14.53
N GLY A 56 -4.49 -13.37 13.95
CA GLY A 56 -5.02 -12.95 12.65
C GLY A 56 -5.45 -11.48 12.62
N GLU A 57 -6.11 -11.01 13.68
CA GLU A 57 -6.48 -9.61 13.86
C GLU A 57 -5.23 -8.73 13.88
N PHE A 58 -4.20 -9.12 14.63
CA PHE A 58 -2.95 -8.38 14.71
C PHE A 58 -2.26 -8.28 13.34
N LEU A 59 -2.15 -9.39 12.59
CA LEU A 59 -1.58 -9.41 11.24
C LEU A 59 -2.40 -8.53 10.28
N TYR A 60 -3.72 -8.68 10.27
CA TYR A 60 -4.64 -7.91 9.43
C TYR A 60 -4.52 -6.40 9.69
N LYS A 61 -4.51 -5.97 10.96
CA LYS A 61 -4.52 -4.54 11.32
C LYS A 61 -3.16 -3.89 11.18
N ASN A 62 -2.10 -4.56 11.62
CA ASN A 62 -0.81 -3.91 11.87
C ASN A 62 0.29 -4.30 10.89
N ARG A 63 0.23 -5.49 10.27
CA ARG A 63 1.28 -5.94 9.35
C ARG A 63 0.84 -5.90 7.88
N ALA A 64 -0.17 -6.69 7.53
CA ALA A 64 -0.71 -6.75 6.17
C ALA A 64 -1.59 -5.54 5.84
N MET A 65 -2.16 -4.89 6.86
CA MET A 65 -2.98 -3.68 6.74
C MET A 65 -4.10 -3.79 5.71
N CYS A 66 -4.78 -4.95 5.66
CA CYS A 66 -5.77 -5.24 4.60
C CYS A 66 -6.94 -4.23 4.58
N TRP A 67 -7.30 -3.69 5.75
CA TRP A 67 -8.31 -2.63 5.91
C TRP A 67 -7.99 -1.37 5.11
N MET A 68 -6.70 -1.05 4.90
CA MET A 68 -6.29 0.14 4.14
C MET A 68 -6.75 0.11 2.69
N CYS A 69 -7.09 -1.05 2.14
CA CYS A 69 -7.70 -1.18 0.81
C CYS A 69 -9.16 -1.61 0.91
N HIS A 70 -9.45 -2.59 1.75
CA HIS A 70 -10.74 -3.28 1.76
C HIS A 70 -11.83 -2.62 2.60
N SER A 71 -11.52 -1.65 3.47
CA SER A 71 -12.54 -0.87 4.17
C SER A 71 -13.02 0.29 3.30
N ALA A 72 -14.26 0.74 3.48
CA ALA A 72 -14.90 1.71 2.58
C ALA A 72 -14.18 3.06 2.48
N ASP A 73 -13.58 3.53 3.58
CA ASP A 73 -12.81 4.79 3.63
C ASP A 73 -11.29 4.56 3.66
N GLY A 74 -10.83 3.38 4.07
CA GLY A 74 -9.40 3.04 4.21
C GLY A 74 -8.70 3.78 5.35
N VAL A 75 -9.45 4.19 6.39
CA VAL A 75 -8.93 5.06 7.47
C VAL A 75 -8.93 4.37 8.83
N ASN A 76 -9.95 3.56 9.12
CA ASN A 76 -10.10 2.90 10.42
C ASN A 76 -9.92 1.36 10.30
N PRO A 77 -8.95 0.77 11.02
CA PRO A 77 -8.71 -0.68 11.00
C PRO A 77 -9.84 -1.53 11.61
N ASN A 78 -10.79 -0.90 12.31
CA ASN A 78 -11.95 -1.59 12.90
C ASN A 78 -13.18 -1.57 11.99
N ASP A 79 -13.15 -0.80 10.90
CA ASP A 79 -14.27 -0.79 9.96
C ASP A 79 -14.30 -2.09 9.19
N ALA A 80 -15.52 -2.56 8.91
CA ALA A 80 -15.70 -3.79 8.15
C ALA A 80 -15.02 -3.67 6.77
N PRO A 81 -14.25 -4.66 6.34
CA PRO A 81 -13.62 -4.67 5.03
C PRO A 81 -14.62 -5.04 3.92
N SER A 82 -15.65 -4.19 3.78
CA SER A 82 -16.79 -4.39 2.88
C SER A 82 -16.49 -4.06 1.42
N GLY A 83 -15.29 -3.63 1.08
CA GLY A 83 -14.90 -3.22 -0.27
C GLY A 83 -15.61 -1.95 -0.74
N GLY A 84 -15.60 -1.73 -2.05
CA GLY A 84 -16.31 -0.62 -2.72
C GLY A 84 -15.42 0.56 -3.11
N ARG A 85 -14.16 0.59 -2.64
CA ARG A 85 -13.17 1.56 -3.10
C ARG A 85 -12.75 1.31 -4.54
N VAL A 86 -12.35 2.37 -5.23
CA VAL A 86 -11.87 2.32 -6.62
C VAL A 86 -10.45 2.85 -6.70
N GLU A 87 -9.58 2.06 -7.31
CA GLU A 87 -8.24 2.47 -7.75
C GLU A 87 -8.34 2.85 -9.23
N ASP A 88 -8.42 4.16 -9.49
CA ASP A 88 -8.50 4.71 -10.85
C ASP A 88 -7.11 4.98 -11.43
N LEU A 89 -6.62 3.98 -12.16
CA LEU A 89 -5.34 3.99 -12.84
C LEU A 89 -5.49 4.34 -14.33
N SER A 90 -6.61 4.94 -14.74
CA SER A 90 -6.87 5.27 -16.15
C SER A 90 -5.86 6.25 -16.74
N ASP A 91 -5.31 7.16 -15.92
CA ASP A 91 -4.28 8.13 -16.36
C ASP A 91 -2.86 7.73 -15.94
N PHE A 92 -2.69 6.51 -15.42
CA PHE A 92 -1.37 6.01 -15.04
C PHE A 92 -0.63 5.46 -16.28
N GLY A 93 0.37 6.19 -16.78
CA GLY A 93 1.11 5.80 -17.99
C GLY A 93 0.18 5.65 -19.21
N PRO A 94 0.24 4.54 -19.96
CA PRO A 94 -0.70 4.25 -21.06
C PRO A 94 -2.15 3.98 -20.62
N GLY A 95 -2.42 4.01 -19.31
CA GLY A 95 -3.71 3.80 -18.68
C GLY A 95 -3.97 2.33 -18.36
N PHE A 96 -4.37 2.04 -17.12
CA PHE A 96 -4.67 0.69 -16.63
C PHE A 96 -6.15 0.46 -16.31
N GLY A 97 -6.98 1.51 -16.40
CA GLY A 97 -8.41 1.45 -16.13
C GLY A 97 -8.76 1.50 -14.64
N ARG A 98 -10.01 1.15 -14.32
CA ARG A 98 -10.57 1.25 -12.96
C ARG A 98 -10.66 -0.11 -12.30
N TRP A 99 -10.16 -0.22 -11.07
CA TRP A 99 -10.12 -1.47 -10.32
C TRP A 99 -10.88 -1.28 -9.00
N TYR A 100 -11.86 -2.14 -8.75
CA TYR A 100 -12.74 -2.03 -7.58
C TYR A 100 -12.33 -3.02 -6.50
N ILE A 101 -12.06 -2.54 -5.29
CA ILE A 101 -11.61 -3.39 -4.19
C ILE A 101 -12.78 -4.23 -3.65
N PRO A 102 -12.65 -5.57 -3.55
CA PRO A 102 -13.76 -6.45 -3.20
C PRO A 102 -14.06 -6.45 -1.70
N ASN A 103 -15.29 -6.83 -1.39
CA ASN A 103 -15.73 -7.19 -0.04
C ASN A 103 -15.05 -8.50 0.41
N ILE A 104 -14.36 -8.46 1.55
CA ILE A 104 -13.70 -9.64 2.14
C ILE A 104 -14.28 -10.02 3.50
N THR A 105 -15.49 -9.53 3.83
CA THR A 105 -16.28 -10.05 4.96
C THR A 105 -16.82 -11.44 4.63
N PRO A 106 -17.22 -12.26 5.63
CA PRO A 106 -17.71 -13.61 5.39
C PRO A 106 -19.14 -13.65 4.82
N ASP A 107 -19.62 -12.55 4.25
CA ASP A 107 -20.90 -12.51 3.53
C ASP A 107 -20.92 -13.54 2.38
N PRO A 108 -21.95 -14.39 2.27
CA PRO A 108 -21.97 -15.48 1.30
C PRO A 108 -22.33 -15.04 -0.12
N GLU A 109 -22.92 -13.86 -0.32
CA GLU A 109 -23.35 -13.40 -1.65
C GLU A 109 -22.31 -12.49 -2.32
N THR A 110 -21.75 -11.58 -1.52
CA THR A 110 -20.92 -10.47 -2.00
C THR A 110 -19.48 -10.53 -1.47
N GLY A 111 -19.23 -11.36 -0.45
CA GLY A 111 -17.92 -11.51 0.20
C GLY A 111 -17.28 -12.88 0.01
N ILE A 112 -16.50 -13.30 1.01
CA ILE A 112 -15.71 -14.55 0.99
C ILE A 112 -16.44 -15.74 1.63
N GLY A 113 -17.72 -15.61 2.00
CA GLY A 113 -18.45 -16.62 2.75
C GLY A 113 -18.49 -18.01 2.10
N GLN A 114 -18.45 -18.07 0.76
CA GLN A 114 -18.47 -19.33 -0.01
C GLN A 114 -17.09 -19.82 -0.47
N TRP A 115 -16.00 -19.14 -0.09
CA TRP A 115 -14.65 -19.58 -0.41
C TRP A 115 -14.22 -20.65 0.60
N THR A 116 -13.39 -21.61 0.22
CA THR A 116 -12.69 -22.46 1.19
C THR A 116 -11.47 -21.73 1.74
N ASP A 117 -10.93 -22.16 2.88
CA ASP A 117 -9.74 -21.53 3.45
C ASP A 117 -8.52 -21.73 2.54
N GLY A 118 -8.39 -22.91 1.91
CA GLY A 118 -7.38 -23.16 0.87
C GLY A 118 -7.51 -22.23 -0.34
N GLU A 119 -8.73 -21.92 -0.78
CA GLU A 119 -8.96 -20.95 -1.87
C GLU A 119 -8.52 -19.54 -1.47
N LEU A 120 -8.75 -19.13 -0.22
CA LEU A 120 -8.30 -17.84 0.32
C LEU A 120 -6.78 -17.79 0.48
N VAL A 121 -6.15 -18.87 0.95
CA VAL A 121 -4.69 -18.96 1.03
C VAL A 121 -4.07 -18.85 -0.37
N ARG A 122 -4.63 -19.54 -1.37
CA ARG A 122 -4.19 -19.43 -2.77
C ARG A 122 -4.38 -18.00 -3.31
N LEU A 123 -5.51 -17.36 -3.01
CA LEU A 123 -5.73 -15.97 -3.38
C LEU A 123 -4.66 -15.06 -2.79
N LEU A 124 -4.41 -15.18 -1.48
CA LEU A 124 -3.45 -14.34 -0.75
C LEU A 124 -2.03 -14.53 -1.27
N ARG A 125 -1.56 -15.78 -1.36
CA ARG A 125 -0.17 -16.09 -1.72
C ARG A 125 0.12 -16.03 -3.22
N GLU A 126 -0.85 -16.42 -4.04
CA GLU A 126 -0.62 -16.66 -5.45
C GLU A 126 -1.28 -15.61 -6.35
N GLY A 127 -2.26 -14.88 -5.84
CA GLY A 127 -3.03 -13.91 -6.62
C GLY A 127 -3.98 -14.58 -7.60
N VAL A 128 -4.53 -15.73 -7.25
CA VAL A 128 -5.45 -16.51 -8.09
C VAL A 128 -6.80 -16.66 -7.39
N LYS A 129 -7.86 -16.15 -8.04
CA LYS A 129 -9.23 -16.24 -7.54
C LYS A 129 -9.78 -17.67 -7.57
N LYS A 130 -10.89 -17.90 -6.88
CA LYS A 130 -11.65 -19.17 -6.90
C LYS A 130 -11.86 -19.72 -8.31
N ASP A 131 -12.22 -18.85 -9.26
CA ASP A 131 -12.47 -19.19 -10.67
C ASP A 131 -11.20 -19.29 -11.54
N GLY A 132 -10.01 -19.27 -10.94
CA GLY A 132 -8.72 -19.39 -11.62
C GLY A 132 -8.21 -18.09 -12.27
N ARG A 133 -8.97 -17.00 -12.22
CA ARG A 133 -8.56 -15.73 -12.83
C ARG A 133 -7.55 -14.98 -11.93
N PRO A 134 -6.57 -14.28 -12.52
CA PRO A 134 -5.57 -13.52 -11.77
C PRO A 134 -6.18 -12.29 -11.08
N VAL A 135 -5.54 -11.85 -9.99
CA VAL A 135 -5.72 -10.51 -9.41
C VAL A 135 -4.62 -9.57 -9.88
N PHE A 136 -4.88 -8.27 -9.88
CA PHE A 136 -3.92 -7.25 -10.29
C PHE A 136 -3.42 -6.38 -9.13
N ILE A 137 -4.35 -5.71 -8.45
CA ILE A 137 -4.02 -4.70 -7.42
C ILE A 137 -3.55 -5.32 -6.10
N MET A 138 -4.04 -6.52 -5.79
CA MET A 138 -3.72 -7.18 -4.53
C MET A 138 -2.27 -7.69 -4.54
N PRO A 139 -1.46 -7.32 -3.54
CA PRO A 139 -0.02 -7.54 -3.58
C PRO A 139 0.39 -8.96 -3.14
N SER A 140 0.09 -9.94 -4.00
CA SER A 140 0.27 -11.36 -3.68
C SER A 140 1.74 -11.78 -3.62
N GLU A 141 2.63 -11.04 -4.30
CA GLU A 141 4.09 -11.22 -4.27
C GLU A 141 4.66 -11.18 -2.86
N ARG A 142 4.08 -10.35 -2.00
CA ARG A 142 4.51 -10.15 -0.61
C ARG A 142 4.09 -11.34 0.23
N PHE A 143 2.84 -11.73 0.08
CA PHE A 143 2.25 -12.80 0.87
C PHE A 143 2.66 -14.20 0.38
N ASN A 144 3.31 -14.34 -0.78
CA ASN A 144 3.71 -15.64 -1.34
C ASN A 144 4.53 -16.48 -0.36
N GLY A 145 5.39 -15.84 0.44
CA GLY A 145 6.22 -16.49 1.47
C GLY A 145 5.66 -16.42 2.90
N LEU A 146 4.43 -15.93 3.10
CA LEU A 146 3.79 -15.91 4.43
C LEU A 146 3.66 -17.33 4.95
N SER A 147 3.87 -17.61 6.25
CA SER A 147 3.80 -18.97 6.80
C SER A 147 2.38 -19.53 6.78
N ASP A 148 2.23 -20.86 6.85
CA ASP A 148 0.91 -21.52 6.86
C ASP A 148 0.09 -21.09 8.09
N ASP A 149 0.76 -20.88 9.24
CA ASP A 149 0.09 -20.40 10.45
C ASP A 149 -0.40 -18.96 10.31
N ASP A 150 0.44 -18.05 9.80
CA ASP A 150 0.09 -16.63 9.68
C ASP A 150 -1.01 -16.39 8.64
N VAL A 151 -0.95 -17.07 7.48
CA VAL A 151 -1.99 -16.93 6.45
C VAL A 151 -3.33 -17.50 6.93
N LEU A 152 -3.32 -18.63 7.66
CA LEU A 152 -4.53 -19.20 8.23
C LEU A 152 -5.07 -18.37 9.39
N ALA A 153 -4.22 -17.70 10.16
CA ALA A 153 -4.65 -16.77 11.19
C ALA A 153 -5.40 -15.57 10.57
N ILE A 154 -4.88 -14.99 9.48
CA ILE A 154 -5.61 -13.95 8.72
C ILE A 154 -6.96 -14.46 8.26
N VAL A 155 -7.03 -15.68 7.70
CA VAL A 155 -8.30 -16.30 7.29
C VAL A 155 -9.25 -16.47 8.48
N ALA A 156 -8.78 -16.99 9.62
CA ALA A 156 -9.58 -17.15 10.84
C ALA A 156 -10.20 -15.82 11.30
N TYR A 157 -9.39 -14.74 11.30
CA TYR A 157 -9.89 -13.41 11.64
C TYR A 157 -10.96 -12.95 10.66
N LEU A 158 -10.73 -13.05 9.34
CA LEU A 158 -11.73 -12.67 8.34
C LEU A 158 -13.04 -13.48 8.48
N ARG A 159 -12.96 -14.77 8.83
CA ARG A 159 -14.13 -15.62 9.12
C ARG A 159 -14.89 -15.20 10.37
N SER A 160 -14.19 -14.62 11.36
CA SER A 160 -14.79 -14.18 12.62
C SER A 160 -15.56 -12.87 12.51
N LEU A 161 -15.35 -12.10 11.44
CA LEU A 161 -15.97 -10.80 11.26
C LEU A 161 -17.49 -10.91 11.03
N PRO A 162 -18.28 -9.89 11.42
CA PRO A 162 -19.66 -9.79 10.98
C PRO A 162 -19.75 -9.73 9.44
N PRO A 163 -20.68 -10.47 8.81
CA PRO A 163 -20.89 -10.37 7.37
C PRO A 163 -21.50 -9.02 7.03
N VAL A 164 -21.01 -8.38 5.96
CA VAL A 164 -21.58 -7.16 5.40
C VAL A 164 -21.91 -7.41 3.95
N ARG A 165 -23.18 -7.29 3.57
CA ARG A 165 -23.60 -7.42 2.18
C ARG A 165 -23.31 -6.13 1.43
N ASN A 166 -22.30 -6.15 0.55
CA ASN A 166 -21.92 -5.02 -0.27
C ASN A 166 -21.45 -5.47 -1.67
N PRO A 167 -22.31 -5.43 -2.68
CA PRO A 167 -21.91 -5.78 -4.04
C PRO A 167 -21.01 -4.68 -4.62
N VAL A 168 -19.82 -5.08 -5.11
CA VAL A 168 -18.88 -4.16 -5.76
C VAL A 168 -18.98 -4.28 -7.28
N PRO A 169 -18.78 -3.18 -8.04
CA PRO A 169 -18.72 -3.24 -9.50
C PRO A 169 -17.61 -4.15 -10.02
N ALA A 170 -17.77 -4.66 -11.24
CA ALA A 170 -16.72 -5.39 -11.94
C ALA A 170 -15.59 -4.44 -12.35
N HIS A 171 -14.35 -4.94 -12.39
CA HIS A 171 -13.20 -4.17 -12.88
C HIS A 171 -13.39 -3.72 -14.33
N GLU A 172 -12.80 -2.57 -14.65
CA GLU A 172 -12.82 -1.97 -15.98
C GLU A 172 -11.38 -1.73 -16.48
N PRO A 173 -10.62 -2.80 -16.77
CA PRO A 173 -9.27 -2.66 -17.27
C PRO A 173 -9.25 -2.07 -18.67
N SER A 174 -8.28 -1.19 -18.92
CA SER A 174 -8.00 -0.68 -20.26
C SER A 174 -7.58 -1.80 -21.21
N LEU A 175 -7.66 -1.57 -22.53
CA LEU A 175 -7.14 -2.54 -23.50
C LEU A 175 -5.63 -2.78 -23.32
N PHE A 176 -4.90 -1.76 -22.86
CA PHE A 176 -3.48 -1.87 -22.52
C PHE A 176 -3.25 -2.83 -21.34
N ALA A 177 -3.94 -2.65 -20.22
CA ALA A 177 -3.84 -3.55 -19.07
C ALA A 177 -4.20 -4.98 -19.46
N LYS A 178 -5.30 -5.17 -20.22
CA LYS A 178 -5.70 -6.48 -20.75
C LYS A 178 -4.58 -7.13 -21.57
N ALA A 179 -3.90 -6.37 -22.42
CA ALA A 179 -2.80 -6.88 -23.23
C ALA A 179 -1.62 -7.37 -22.36
N LEU A 180 -1.31 -6.69 -21.26
CA LEU A 180 -0.25 -7.13 -20.35
C LEU A 180 -0.54 -8.50 -19.73
N PHE A 181 -1.80 -8.81 -19.43
CA PHE A 181 -2.20 -10.15 -19.00
C PHE A 181 -2.18 -11.16 -20.15
N SER A 182 -2.79 -10.84 -21.31
CA SER A 182 -2.83 -11.74 -22.47
C SER A 182 -1.44 -12.17 -22.95
N PHE A 183 -0.45 -11.27 -22.87
CA PHE A 183 0.94 -11.56 -23.29
C PHE A 183 1.85 -11.98 -22.13
N GLY A 184 1.31 -12.16 -20.92
CA GLY A 184 2.05 -12.69 -19.79
C GLY A 184 3.15 -11.75 -19.26
N VAL A 185 2.98 -10.45 -19.43
CA VAL A 185 3.78 -9.44 -18.74
C VAL A 185 3.34 -9.37 -17.27
N MET A 186 2.03 -9.40 -17.04
CA MET A 186 1.44 -9.53 -15.71
C MET A 186 0.97 -10.97 -15.50
N LYS A 187 1.52 -11.64 -14.48
CA LYS A 187 1.22 -13.03 -14.14
C LYS A 187 1.00 -13.18 -12.63
N PRO A 188 0.18 -14.17 -12.21
CA PRO A 188 0.15 -14.61 -10.83
C PRO A 188 1.52 -15.00 -10.30
N GLN A 189 1.67 -15.02 -8.98
CA GLN A 189 2.89 -15.46 -8.32
C GLN A 189 3.12 -16.97 -8.51
N PRO A 190 4.33 -17.50 -8.23
CA PRO A 190 4.59 -18.93 -8.27
C PRO A 190 3.67 -19.72 -7.32
N ALA A 191 3.41 -20.99 -7.69
CA ALA A 191 2.55 -21.87 -6.89
C ALA A 191 3.23 -22.25 -5.58
N VAL A 192 2.48 -22.24 -4.48
CA VAL A 192 2.99 -22.68 -3.16
C VAL A 192 2.52 -24.10 -2.92
N THR A 193 3.30 -25.06 -3.40
CA THR A 193 2.94 -26.49 -3.40
C THR A 193 3.32 -27.21 -2.11
N THR A 194 4.15 -26.61 -1.26
CA THR A 194 4.62 -27.18 0.00
C THR A 194 4.26 -26.27 1.19
N PRO A 195 4.06 -26.84 2.40
CA PRO A 195 3.89 -26.03 3.60
C PRO A 195 5.04 -25.06 3.83
N ILE A 196 4.73 -23.84 4.27
CA ILE A 196 5.73 -22.85 4.71
C ILE A 196 5.69 -22.79 6.22
N ALA A 197 6.77 -23.19 6.88
CA ALA A 197 6.87 -23.14 8.33
C ALA A 197 7.07 -21.71 8.83
N THR A 198 6.50 -21.39 9.99
CA THR A 198 6.75 -20.13 10.69
C THR A 198 8.18 -20.14 11.24
N PRO A 199 9.03 -19.15 10.88
CA PRO A 199 10.37 -19.07 11.45
C PRO A 199 10.31 -18.81 12.96
N PRO A 200 11.32 -19.22 13.74
CA PRO A 200 11.36 -18.96 15.17
C PRO A 200 11.25 -17.47 15.46
N SER A 201 10.24 -17.07 16.24
CA SER A 201 10.08 -15.69 16.69
C SER A 201 11.21 -15.27 17.61
N GLY A 202 11.54 -13.98 17.60
CA GLY A 202 12.52 -13.38 18.49
C GLY A 202 13.38 -12.34 17.76
N MET A 203 14.34 -11.76 18.47
CA MET A 203 15.20 -10.68 17.96
C MET A 203 16.32 -11.21 17.04
N THR A 204 15.97 -12.01 16.03
CA THR A 204 16.90 -12.63 15.09
C THR A 204 16.75 -12.03 13.69
N ALA A 205 17.83 -12.04 12.91
CA ALA A 205 17.78 -11.63 11.51
C ALA A 205 16.89 -12.54 10.65
N GLU A 206 16.72 -13.81 11.03
CA GLU A 206 15.81 -14.74 10.35
C GLU A 206 14.35 -14.32 10.50
N TRP A 207 13.93 -14.02 11.73
CA TRP A 207 12.59 -13.50 12.00
C TRP A 207 12.38 -12.14 11.34
N GLY A 208 13.36 -11.24 11.46
CA GLY A 208 13.34 -9.93 10.81
C GLY A 208 13.21 -10.00 9.29
N LYS A 209 13.88 -10.97 8.65
CA LYS A 209 13.76 -11.24 7.22
C LYS A 209 12.34 -11.64 6.85
N TYR A 210 11.77 -12.59 7.59
CA TYR A 210 10.39 -13.04 7.37
C TYR A 210 9.38 -11.90 7.52
N LEU A 211 9.52 -11.09 8.58
CA LEU A 211 8.68 -9.93 8.80
C LEU A 211 8.78 -8.95 7.62
N THR A 212 10.00 -8.57 7.26
CA THR A 212 10.26 -7.58 6.21
C THR A 212 9.84 -8.05 4.82
N ALA A 213 10.00 -9.35 4.54
CA ALA A 213 9.82 -9.91 3.21
C ALA A 213 8.43 -10.46 2.93
N HIS A 214 7.72 -10.94 3.96
CA HIS A 214 6.52 -11.74 3.79
C HIS A 214 5.36 -11.37 4.70
N ALA A 215 5.63 -11.04 5.96
CA ALA A 215 4.58 -10.69 6.91
C ALA A 215 4.20 -9.20 6.85
N SER A 216 4.98 -8.34 6.17
CA SER A 216 4.69 -6.92 5.99
C SER A 216 5.12 -6.38 4.61
N LEU A 217 4.84 -5.09 4.38
CA LEU A 217 4.98 -4.43 3.07
C LEU A 217 6.27 -3.59 2.96
N CYS A 218 7.33 -3.91 3.71
CA CYS A 218 8.54 -3.09 3.75
C CYS A 218 9.26 -3.05 2.39
N MET A 219 9.48 -4.21 1.77
CA MET A 219 10.21 -4.31 0.50
C MET A 219 9.51 -3.59 -0.65
N ASP A 220 8.21 -3.39 -0.55
CA ASP A 220 7.37 -2.88 -1.63
C ASP A 220 7.49 -1.40 -1.86
N CYS A 221 7.69 -0.68 -0.76
CA CYS A 221 7.95 0.74 -0.80
C CYS A 221 9.45 1.00 -0.89
N HIS A 222 10.26 0.18 -0.22
CA HIS A 222 11.69 0.41 -0.06
C HIS A 222 12.57 -0.36 -1.06
N SER A 223 12.01 -1.06 -2.04
CA SER A 223 12.79 -1.68 -3.14
C SER A 223 12.34 -1.13 -4.49
N PRO A 224 13.26 -1.02 -5.47
CA PRO A 224 12.91 -0.65 -6.82
C PRO A 224 12.27 -1.83 -7.56
N VAL A 225 11.23 -1.53 -8.35
CA VAL A 225 10.46 -2.50 -9.14
C VAL A 225 10.77 -2.32 -10.62
N ASP A 226 10.96 -3.44 -11.32
CA ASP A 226 11.04 -3.49 -12.77
C ASP A 226 9.63 -3.46 -13.37
N LEU A 227 9.29 -2.40 -14.11
CA LEU A 227 7.94 -2.24 -14.67
C LEU A 227 7.64 -3.18 -15.86
N GLY A 228 8.66 -3.81 -16.46
CA GLY A 228 8.49 -4.76 -17.56
C GLY A 228 8.22 -6.19 -17.08
N THR A 229 8.58 -6.51 -15.85
CA THR A 229 8.41 -7.85 -15.26
C THR A 229 7.55 -7.86 -14.00
N GLY A 230 7.32 -6.70 -13.38
CA GLY A 230 6.65 -6.55 -12.09
C GLY A 230 7.46 -7.06 -10.90
N GLN A 231 8.72 -7.47 -11.09
CA GLN A 231 9.58 -8.01 -10.04
C GLN A 231 10.47 -6.93 -9.43
N PHE A 232 10.87 -7.11 -8.17
CA PHE A 232 11.95 -6.32 -7.60
C PHE A 232 13.24 -6.53 -8.37
N TYR A 233 14.07 -5.50 -8.47
CA TYR A 233 15.44 -5.69 -8.93
C TYR A 233 16.17 -6.61 -7.95
N LYS A 234 16.55 -7.79 -8.46
CA LYS A 234 17.06 -8.94 -7.70
C LYS A 234 18.17 -8.59 -6.72
N ASP A 235 19.09 -7.71 -7.12
CA ASP A 235 20.27 -7.32 -6.34
C ASP A 235 20.11 -5.94 -5.69
N SER A 236 18.87 -5.48 -5.51
CA SER A 236 18.56 -4.13 -5.02
C SER A 236 17.35 -4.14 -4.08
N VAL A 237 17.17 -5.20 -3.31
CA VAL A 237 16.11 -5.25 -2.29
C VAL A 237 16.45 -4.24 -1.18
N LEU A 238 15.47 -3.42 -0.79
CA LEU A 238 15.56 -2.44 0.30
C LEU A 238 16.54 -1.27 0.08
N VAL A 239 17.04 -1.05 -1.15
CA VAL A 239 17.93 0.09 -1.50
C VAL A 239 17.16 1.39 -1.83
N GLY A 240 15.87 1.42 -1.52
CA GLY A 240 14.91 2.49 -1.81
C GLY A 240 13.99 2.17 -2.99
N GLY A 241 12.80 2.75 -3.00
CA GLY A 241 11.85 2.65 -4.11
C GLY A 241 12.30 3.42 -5.36
N ASN A 242 11.78 3.05 -6.52
CA ASN A 242 11.84 3.87 -7.75
C ASN A 242 10.46 4.40 -8.17
N PHE A 243 9.44 4.14 -7.35
CA PHE A 243 8.08 4.60 -7.56
C PHE A 243 7.69 5.61 -6.48
N PRO A 244 7.16 6.80 -6.85
CA PRO A 244 6.67 7.75 -5.89
C PRO A 244 5.33 7.30 -5.31
N PHE A 245 5.16 7.52 -4.01
CA PHE A 245 3.90 7.43 -3.30
C PHE A 245 3.23 8.80 -3.27
N GLY A 246 1.91 8.82 -3.40
CA GLY A 246 1.07 10.01 -3.62
C GLY A 246 0.35 9.95 -4.97
N LYS A 247 -0.72 10.73 -5.18
CA LYS A 247 -1.50 10.87 -6.42
C LYS A 247 -0.71 11.48 -7.58
N ALA A 248 0.60 11.66 -7.45
CA ALA A 248 1.53 11.87 -8.55
C ALA A 248 2.09 10.52 -9.03
N GLY A 249 1.23 9.67 -9.58
CA GLY A 249 1.71 8.66 -10.52
C GLY A 249 2.30 9.37 -11.76
N PRO A 250 3.34 8.84 -12.42
CA PRO A 250 3.82 9.37 -13.68
C PRO A 250 2.68 9.64 -14.67
N GLY A 251 2.42 10.92 -14.96
CA GLY A 251 1.43 11.39 -15.93
C GLY A 251 0.22 12.16 -15.39
N LYS A 252 0.01 12.28 -14.07
CA LYS A 252 -1.12 13.08 -13.52
C LYS A 252 -0.71 14.52 -13.16
N PRO A 253 -1.62 15.52 -13.28
CA PRO A 253 -1.48 16.78 -12.55
C PRO A 253 -1.44 16.49 -11.04
N VAL A 254 -0.48 17.09 -10.36
CA VAL A 254 -0.19 16.84 -8.94
C VAL A 254 -1.17 17.62 -8.07
N ASP A 255 -2.37 17.08 -7.84
CA ASP A 255 -3.23 17.57 -6.74
C ASP A 255 -2.94 16.83 -5.42
N ASP A 256 -1.94 15.93 -5.39
CA ASP A 256 -1.45 15.39 -4.11
C ASP A 256 -0.73 16.49 -3.33
N PRO A 257 -1.02 16.66 -2.04
CA PRO A 257 -0.22 17.54 -1.20
C PRO A 257 1.28 17.16 -1.16
N ALA A 258 1.64 15.88 -1.21
CA ALA A 258 3.04 15.45 -1.18
C ALA A 258 3.32 14.19 -2.01
N PHE A 259 4.53 14.07 -2.55
CA PHE A 259 5.03 12.80 -3.06
C PHE A 259 6.34 12.41 -2.40
N ALA A 260 6.51 11.10 -2.16
CA ALA A 260 7.67 10.56 -1.46
C ALA A 260 8.09 9.21 -2.04
N PHE A 261 9.38 8.89 -1.94
CA PHE A 261 9.92 7.58 -2.30
C PHE A 261 10.27 6.81 -1.02
N GLY A 262 10.08 5.49 -1.03
CA GLY A 262 10.62 4.66 0.05
C GLY A 262 12.14 4.78 0.10
N LYS A 263 12.67 5.12 1.28
CA LYS A 263 14.10 5.40 1.48
C LYS A 263 14.94 4.13 1.44
N ASN A 264 16.24 4.29 1.20
CA ASN A 264 17.18 3.18 1.31
C ASN A 264 17.27 2.74 2.79
N LEU A 265 17.04 1.45 3.04
CA LEU A 265 17.07 0.83 4.37
C LEU A 265 18.32 -0.05 4.58
N THR A 266 19.24 -0.07 3.62
CA THR A 266 20.50 -0.81 3.78
C THR A 266 21.44 -0.11 4.77
N PRO A 267 22.49 -0.79 5.25
CA PRO A 267 23.48 -0.21 6.17
C PRO A 267 24.41 0.82 5.55
N ASP A 268 24.13 1.33 4.35
CA ASP A 268 24.88 2.42 3.75
C ASP A 268 24.82 3.67 4.65
N GLU A 269 25.98 4.28 4.93
CA GLU A 269 26.09 5.38 5.89
C GLU A 269 25.61 6.73 5.33
N GLU A 270 25.60 6.89 4.01
CA GLU A 270 25.28 8.17 3.35
C GLU A 270 23.81 8.26 2.94
N THR A 271 23.28 7.17 2.38
CA THR A 271 21.93 7.14 1.80
C THR A 271 20.99 6.20 2.54
N GLY A 272 21.53 5.26 3.32
CA GLY A 272 20.77 4.26 4.08
C GLY A 272 20.63 4.58 5.57
N ILE A 273 20.42 3.53 6.38
CA ILE A 273 20.32 3.62 7.85
C ILE A 273 21.65 3.27 8.54
N GLY A 274 22.78 3.34 7.82
CA GLY A 274 24.09 2.93 8.33
C GLY A 274 24.49 3.61 9.64
N THR A 275 24.14 4.89 9.76
CA THR A 275 24.44 5.75 10.92
C THR A 275 23.39 5.69 12.03
N TRP A 276 22.25 5.03 11.82
CA TRP A 276 21.20 4.92 12.83
C TRP A 276 21.57 3.86 13.86
N THR A 277 21.40 4.17 15.13
CA THR A 277 21.42 3.15 16.18
C THR A 277 20.13 2.31 16.16
N GLU A 278 20.10 1.19 16.88
CA GLU A 278 18.87 0.41 17.03
C GLU A 278 17.77 1.25 17.71
N GLU A 279 18.12 2.06 18.71
CA GLU A 279 17.18 2.94 19.41
C GLU A 279 16.66 4.07 18.52
N ASP A 280 17.50 4.61 17.63
CA ASP A 280 17.07 5.56 16.59
C ASP A 280 16.03 4.93 15.65
N PHE A 281 16.27 3.69 15.22
CA PHE A 281 15.33 2.95 14.39
C PHE A 281 14.01 2.71 15.12
N LEU A 282 14.05 2.20 16.36
CA LEU A 282 12.86 1.98 17.17
C LEU A 282 12.08 3.28 17.36
N HIS A 283 12.78 4.37 17.68
CA HIS A 283 12.17 5.69 17.84
C HIS A 283 11.46 6.13 16.56
N ALA A 284 12.12 6.02 15.39
CA ALA A 284 11.53 6.37 14.10
C ALA A 284 10.30 5.52 13.77
N MET A 285 10.34 4.20 14.04
CA MET A 285 9.20 3.31 13.78
C MET A 285 8.02 3.58 14.73
N ARG A 286 8.29 3.97 15.98
CA ARG A 286 7.24 4.24 16.98
C ARG A 286 6.55 5.59 16.77
N THR A 287 7.25 6.56 16.20
CA THR A 287 6.86 7.98 16.27
C THR A 287 6.81 8.66 14.91
N GLY A 288 7.43 8.07 13.89
CA GLY A 288 7.64 8.67 12.59
C GLY A 288 8.77 9.70 12.56
N MET A 289 9.47 9.96 13.68
CA MET A 289 10.55 10.94 13.75
C MET A 289 11.90 10.31 13.49
N ARG A 290 12.57 10.75 12.41
CA ARG A 290 13.93 10.31 12.06
C ARG A 290 14.98 10.94 13.00
N PRO A 291 16.22 10.42 13.04
CA PRO A 291 17.30 11.00 13.87
C PRO A 291 17.67 12.45 13.52
N ASP A 292 17.46 12.87 12.27
CA ASP A 292 17.61 14.27 11.84
C ASP A 292 16.44 15.18 12.28
N SER A 293 15.47 14.62 13.01
CA SER A 293 14.21 15.22 13.47
C SER A 293 13.25 15.62 12.35
N VAL A 294 13.43 15.08 11.14
CA VAL A 294 12.44 15.20 10.06
C VAL A 294 11.41 14.08 10.21
N VAL A 295 10.13 14.43 10.10
CA VAL A 295 9.02 13.48 10.20
C VAL A 295 8.82 12.76 8.87
N VAL A 296 8.65 11.44 8.95
CA VAL A 296 8.28 10.61 7.79
C VAL A 296 6.83 10.92 7.39
N THR A 297 6.57 11.08 6.10
CA THR A 297 5.19 11.29 5.60
C THR A 297 4.29 10.10 5.89
N ASN A 298 2.97 10.32 5.97
CA ASN A 298 2.00 9.25 6.21
C ASN A 298 1.91 8.20 5.09
N HIS A 299 2.59 8.39 3.95
CA HIS A 299 2.78 7.33 2.94
C HIS A 299 3.48 6.09 3.52
N MET A 300 4.36 6.28 4.51
CA MET A 300 4.84 5.18 5.34
C MET A 300 3.88 5.06 6.52
N PRO A 301 3.21 3.91 6.71
CA PRO A 301 2.20 3.74 7.76
C PRO A 301 2.83 3.51 9.15
N TYR A 302 3.77 4.36 9.55
CA TYR A 302 4.55 4.24 10.79
C TYR A 302 3.65 4.21 12.04
N ALA A 303 2.49 4.87 12.01
CA ALA A 303 1.53 4.87 13.12
C ALA A 303 1.03 3.45 13.48
N TYR A 304 0.98 2.55 12.49
CA TYR A 304 0.55 1.15 12.66
C TYR A 304 1.74 0.20 12.86
N LEU A 305 2.86 0.44 12.16
CA LEU A 305 4.11 -0.30 12.41
C LEU A 305 4.63 -0.06 13.83
N GLY A 306 4.42 1.15 14.36
CA GLY A 306 4.69 1.52 15.74
C GLY A 306 3.80 0.82 16.78
N LEU A 307 2.88 -0.08 16.38
CA LEU A 307 2.11 -0.95 17.27
C LEU A 307 2.70 -2.35 17.41
N TRP A 308 3.76 -2.68 16.65
CA TRP A 308 4.35 -4.01 16.69
C TRP A 308 5.05 -4.30 18.02
N PRO A 309 5.16 -5.57 18.45
CA PRO A 309 6.06 -5.95 19.52
C PRO A 309 7.46 -5.36 19.31
N GLU A 310 8.10 -4.92 20.39
CA GLU A 310 9.45 -4.35 20.29
C GLU A 310 10.46 -5.37 19.74
N GLU A 311 10.32 -6.64 20.13
CA GLU A 311 11.12 -7.74 19.62
C GLU A 311 11.05 -7.89 18.10
N ASP A 312 9.89 -7.63 17.49
CA ASP A 312 9.71 -7.68 16.04
C ASP A 312 10.47 -6.53 15.36
N LEU A 313 10.38 -5.31 15.91
CA LEU A 313 11.10 -4.16 15.35
C LEU A 313 12.62 -4.31 15.50
N ARG A 314 13.09 -4.85 16.64
CA ARG A 314 14.51 -5.20 16.83
C ARG A 314 14.94 -6.29 15.86
N ALA A 315 14.11 -7.30 15.60
CA ALA A 315 14.38 -8.33 14.60
C ALA A 315 14.50 -7.74 13.19
N VAL A 316 13.57 -6.85 12.80
CA VAL A 316 13.63 -6.13 11.51
C VAL A 316 14.95 -5.35 11.41
N TYR A 317 15.31 -4.57 12.43
CA TYR A 317 16.59 -3.85 12.45
C TYR A 317 17.79 -4.82 12.30
N ALA A 318 17.81 -5.91 13.07
CA ALA A 318 18.85 -6.92 12.98
C ALA A 318 18.98 -7.49 11.56
N PHE A 319 17.86 -7.77 10.88
CA PHE A 319 17.87 -8.19 9.47
C PHE A 319 18.40 -7.09 8.53
N LEU A 320 17.93 -5.84 8.67
CA LEU A 320 18.39 -4.73 7.82
C LEU A 320 19.91 -4.54 7.93
N LYS A 321 20.49 -4.74 9.12
CA LYS A 321 21.94 -4.69 9.33
C LYS A 321 22.72 -5.84 8.66
N THR A 322 22.06 -6.91 8.22
CA THR A 322 22.70 -7.99 7.43
C THR A 322 22.78 -7.70 5.93
N LEU A 323 22.05 -6.70 5.44
CA LEU A 323 22.01 -6.38 4.01
C LEU A 323 23.33 -5.79 3.53
N PRO A 324 23.71 -5.99 2.26
CA PRO A 324 24.83 -5.28 1.65
C PRO A 324 24.60 -3.76 1.70
N ALA A 325 25.56 -3.01 2.25
CA ALA A 325 25.54 -1.55 2.19
C ALA A 325 25.59 -1.11 0.72
N THR A 326 24.50 -0.51 0.24
CA THR A 326 24.37 -0.10 -1.16
C THR A 326 24.06 1.38 -1.21
N LYS A 327 24.97 2.17 -1.77
CA LYS A 327 24.77 3.60 -1.96
C LYS A 327 23.74 3.86 -3.05
N ARG A 328 22.55 4.32 -2.67
CA ARG A 328 21.50 4.75 -3.59
C ARG A 328 20.63 5.81 -2.94
N SER A 329 20.75 7.04 -3.43
CA SER A 329 19.86 8.12 -3.03
C SER A 329 18.54 8.01 -3.79
N VAL A 330 17.44 8.08 -3.06
CA VAL A 330 16.11 8.32 -3.61
C VAL A 330 15.72 9.76 -3.30
N GLY A 331 15.01 10.41 -4.22
CA GLY A 331 14.64 11.83 -4.11
C GLY A 331 13.98 12.18 -2.77
N PRO A 332 14.03 13.47 -2.36
CA PRO A 332 13.38 13.93 -1.14
C PRO A 332 11.85 13.76 -1.22
N THR A 333 11.18 13.97 -0.09
CA THR A 333 9.74 14.25 -0.15
C THR A 333 9.58 15.63 -0.78
N GLU A 334 8.71 15.72 -1.77
CA GLU A 334 8.40 16.96 -2.47
C GLU A 334 6.92 17.28 -2.30
N PHE A 335 6.60 18.58 -2.28
CA PHE A 335 5.25 19.07 -2.04
C PHE A 335 4.62 19.58 -3.35
N GLY A 336 3.37 19.20 -3.57
CA GLY A 336 2.61 19.63 -4.74
C GLY A 336 2.22 21.11 -4.71
N PRO A 337 1.65 21.63 -5.82
CA PRO A 337 1.06 22.97 -5.90
C PRO A 337 0.11 23.34 -4.77
N SER A 338 -0.67 22.38 -4.25
CA SER A 338 -1.61 22.65 -3.14
C SER A 338 -0.92 23.04 -1.84
N ILE A 339 0.34 22.63 -1.62
CA ILE A 339 1.15 23.09 -0.48
C ILE A 339 2.04 24.27 -0.85
N THR A 340 2.57 24.32 -2.08
CA THR A 340 3.57 25.31 -2.48
C THR A 340 2.98 26.63 -2.99
N ASN A 341 1.76 26.61 -3.57
CA ASN A 341 1.13 27.79 -4.19
C ASN A 341 -0.07 28.34 -3.40
N THR A 342 -0.51 27.66 -2.34
CA THR A 342 -1.65 28.09 -1.52
C THR A 342 -1.21 28.51 -0.11
N ILE A 343 -2.08 29.15 0.66
CA ILE A 343 -1.86 29.56 2.05
C ILE A 343 -3.14 29.38 2.87
N GLY A 344 -3.05 29.55 4.19
CA GLY A 344 -4.21 29.52 5.07
C GLY A 344 -4.84 28.13 5.14
N ILE A 345 -6.17 28.08 5.16
CA ILE A 345 -6.94 26.84 5.32
C ILE A 345 -6.64 25.81 4.23
N GLU A 346 -6.39 26.25 2.99
CA GLU A 346 -6.13 25.35 1.86
C GLU A 346 -4.78 24.62 2.04
N ARG A 347 -3.70 25.36 2.31
CA ARG A 347 -2.38 24.77 2.63
C ARG A 347 -2.45 23.95 3.91
N GLY A 348 -3.18 24.42 4.92
CA GLY A 348 -3.40 23.73 6.17
C GLY A 348 -4.04 22.36 6.00
N LYS A 349 -5.08 22.27 5.16
CA LYS A 349 -5.73 21.00 4.81
C LYS A 349 -4.76 20.05 4.10
N ALA A 350 -4.03 20.56 3.12
CA ALA A 350 -3.06 19.77 2.36
C ALA A 350 -1.97 19.17 3.27
N LEU A 351 -1.45 19.97 4.20
CA LEU A 351 -0.49 19.51 5.22
C LEU A 351 -1.10 18.50 6.20
N PHE A 352 -2.35 18.72 6.63
CA PHE A 352 -3.07 17.79 7.49
C PHE A 352 -3.24 16.41 6.83
N ASP A 353 -3.63 16.40 5.56
CA ASP A 353 -3.76 15.19 4.75
C ASP A 353 -2.40 14.50 4.50
N THR A 354 -1.28 15.22 4.61
CA THR A 354 0.07 14.64 4.45
C THR A 354 0.62 14.02 5.74
N TYR A 355 0.38 14.68 6.88
CA TYR A 355 1.10 14.39 8.13
C TYR A 355 0.20 14.02 9.32
N CYS A 356 -1.08 14.37 9.30
CA CYS A 356 -1.93 14.28 10.48
C CYS A 356 -3.03 13.22 10.38
N TYR A 357 -3.60 13.02 9.18
CA TYR A 357 -4.83 12.21 9.02
C TYR A 357 -4.69 10.76 9.48
N LEU A 358 -3.51 10.14 9.33
CA LEU A 358 -3.32 8.72 9.67
C LEU A 358 -3.56 8.45 11.16
N CYS A 359 -3.23 9.43 12.02
CA CYS A 359 -3.43 9.35 13.47
C CYS A 359 -4.74 9.99 13.92
N HIS A 360 -5.19 11.05 13.24
CA HIS A 360 -6.33 11.88 13.64
C HIS A 360 -7.61 11.62 12.84
N GLY A 361 -7.58 10.69 11.88
CA GLY A 361 -8.69 10.40 10.97
C GLY A 361 -8.89 11.49 9.91
N MET A 362 -9.70 11.16 8.90
CA MET A 362 -10.13 12.13 7.89
C MET A 362 -10.91 13.26 8.55
N GLU A 363 -10.57 14.51 8.20
CA GLU A 363 -11.17 15.72 8.79
C GLU A 363 -11.08 15.76 10.32
N GLY A 364 -10.09 15.08 10.93
CA GLY A 364 -9.89 15.10 12.38
C GLY A 364 -10.98 14.38 13.18
N LYS A 365 -11.75 13.48 12.57
CA LYS A 365 -12.85 12.72 13.21
C LYS A 365 -12.38 11.65 14.19
N GLY A 366 -11.08 11.43 14.31
CA GLY A 366 -10.47 10.42 15.17
C GLY A 366 -10.42 9.05 14.52
N ALA A 367 -9.25 8.41 14.58
CA ALA A 367 -9.04 7.01 14.22
C ALA A 367 -8.03 6.38 15.20
N PRO A 368 -8.00 5.05 15.37
CA PRO A 368 -6.84 4.40 15.97
C PRO A 368 -5.55 4.87 15.27
N PRO A 369 -4.44 5.10 15.98
CA PRO A 369 -4.21 4.77 17.38
C PRO A 369 -4.67 5.81 18.42
N THR A 370 -5.04 7.04 18.04
CA THR A 370 -5.27 8.13 19.02
C THR A 370 -6.73 8.26 19.49
N LYS A 371 -7.70 7.88 18.64
CA LYS A 371 -9.16 8.08 18.85
C LYS A 371 -9.57 9.52 19.21
N LEU A 372 -8.66 10.49 19.08
CA LEU A 372 -8.86 11.88 19.45
C LEU A 372 -9.63 12.58 18.33
N VAL A 373 -10.82 13.09 18.65
CA VAL A 373 -11.58 13.96 17.75
C VAL A 373 -11.02 15.37 17.86
N LEU A 374 -10.31 15.82 16.83
CA LEU A 374 -9.65 17.12 16.83
C LEU A 374 -10.65 18.27 16.87
N ALA A 375 -11.83 18.11 16.26
CA ALA A 375 -12.89 19.11 16.33
C ALA A 375 -13.34 19.39 17.79
N ASP A 376 -13.32 18.39 18.66
CA ASP A 376 -13.63 18.56 20.08
C ASP A 376 -12.47 19.19 20.84
N LEU A 377 -11.24 18.68 20.65
CA LEU A 377 -10.06 19.18 21.35
C LEU A 377 -9.79 20.64 21.00
N ALA A 378 -9.85 20.99 19.72
CA ALA A 378 -9.56 22.34 19.25
C ALA A 378 -10.40 23.37 20.02
N GLN A 379 -11.69 23.13 20.23
CA GLN A 379 -12.56 24.08 20.95
C GLN A 379 -12.14 24.34 22.40
N THR A 380 -11.30 23.49 22.99
CA THR A 380 -10.90 23.57 24.41
C THR A 380 -9.50 24.18 24.63
N ILE A 381 -8.74 24.42 23.56
CA ILE A 381 -7.37 24.95 23.63
C ILE A 381 -7.20 26.18 22.74
N ASP A 382 -6.38 27.14 23.18
CA ASP A 382 -6.07 28.33 22.39
C ASP A 382 -5.06 28.04 21.27
N ASP A 383 -4.92 28.98 20.32
CA ASP A 383 -4.01 28.84 19.19
C ASP A 383 -2.54 28.70 19.60
N PRO A 384 -1.99 29.52 20.54
CA PRO A 384 -0.62 29.33 21.00
C PRO A 384 -0.34 27.93 21.53
N THR A 385 -1.27 27.38 22.31
CA THR A 385 -1.16 26.03 22.86
C THR A 385 -1.19 24.98 21.75
N LEU A 386 -2.13 25.08 20.80
CA LEU A 386 -2.20 24.14 19.68
C LEU A 386 -0.96 24.21 18.77
N LYS A 387 -0.45 25.41 18.48
CA LYS A 387 0.82 25.60 17.74
C LYS A 387 1.99 24.95 18.47
N HIS A 388 2.05 25.09 19.80
CA HIS A 388 3.08 24.46 20.61
C HIS A 388 3.00 22.93 20.55
N PHE A 389 1.80 22.35 20.66
CA PHE A 389 1.59 20.91 20.51
C PHE A 389 2.06 20.38 19.14
N ILE A 390 1.76 21.08 18.05
CA ILE A 390 2.20 20.69 16.70
C ILE A 390 3.71 20.84 16.55
N ALA A 391 4.29 21.95 17.02
CA ALA A 391 5.72 22.21 16.89
C ALA A 391 6.56 21.22 17.70
N GLU A 392 6.25 21.02 18.99
CA GLU A 392 7.06 20.19 19.88
C GLU A 392 6.68 18.71 19.83
N GLY A 393 5.47 18.38 19.37
CA GLY A 393 4.91 17.05 19.51
C GLY A 393 4.67 16.67 20.97
N GLN A 394 4.21 15.45 21.18
CA GLN A 394 4.15 14.80 22.49
C GLN A 394 4.47 13.33 22.34
N ILE A 395 5.72 12.99 22.68
CA ILE A 395 6.28 11.67 22.45
C ILE A 395 5.49 10.57 23.19
N ASN A 396 5.02 10.85 24.41
CA ASN A 396 4.22 9.92 25.20
C ASN A 396 2.85 9.63 24.57
N LEU A 397 2.35 10.53 23.73
CA LEU A 397 1.13 10.37 22.95
C LEU A 397 1.41 9.89 21.51
N ARG A 398 2.68 9.56 21.20
CA ARG A 398 3.14 9.19 19.84
C ARG A 398 2.89 10.28 18.79
N MET A 399 2.83 11.54 19.22
CA MET A 399 2.73 12.70 18.34
C MET A 399 4.14 13.23 18.06
N PRO A 400 4.65 13.16 16.82
CA PRO A 400 5.99 13.65 16.50
C PRO A 400 6.08 15.18 16.55
N SER A 401 7.30 15.69 16.70
CA SER A 401 7.60 17.12 16.59
C SER A 401 7.66 17.53 15.12
N PHE A 402 6.89 18.55 14.74
CA PHE A 402 6.93 19.10 13.38
C PHE A 402 7.85 20.31 13.23
N ARG A 403 8.52 20.78 14.30
CA ARG A 403 9.39 21.99 14.28
C ARG A 403 10.47 22.00 13.20
N LYS A 404 11.03 20.83 12.84
CA LYS A 404 12.02 20.71 11.75
C LYS A 404 11.42 20.24 10.42
N THR A 405 10.13 19.93 10.39
CA THR A 405 9.42 19.45 9.19
C THR A 405 8.59 20.56 8.55
N LEU A 406 7.94 21.39 9.36
CA LEU A 406 7.06 22.47 8.93
C LEU A 406 7.60 23.83 9.37
N THR A 407 7.41 24.85 8.53
CA THR A 407 7.67 26.24 8.92
C THR A 407 6.61 26.74 9.90
N THR A 408 6.89 27.82 10.62
CA THR A 408 5.90 28.46 11.51
C THR A 408 4.62 28.85 10.77
N GLU A 409 4.73 29.36 9.54
CA GLU A 409 3.56 29.70 8.71
C GLU A 409 2.75 28.47 8.31
N GLN A 410 3.40 27.34 8.04
CA GLN A 410 2.73 26.08 7.73
C GLN A 410 2.01 25.52 8.96
N ILE A 411 2.60 25.65 10.16
CA ILE A 411 1.93 25.27 11.41
C ILE A 411 0.71 26.16 11.65
N ASP A 412 0.82 27.46 11.40
CA ASP A 412 -0.30 28.41 11.51
C ASP A 412 -1.46 28.04 10.56
N ASP A 413 -1.14 27.62 9.34
CA ASP A 413 -2.12 27.18 8.37
C ASP A 413 -2.81 25.87 8.78
N VAL A 414 -2.06 24.90 9.32
CA VAL A 414 -2.64 23.67 9.88
C VAL A 414 -3.60 24.01 11.03
N VAL A 415 -3.23 24.94 11.91
CA VAL A 415 -4.12 25.43 12.96
C VAL A 415 -5.36 26.07 12.37
N ALA A 416 -5.23 26.93 11.35
CA ALA A 416 -6.36 27.54 10.67
C ALA A 416 -7.32 26.49 10.09
N TYR A 417 -6.79 25.41 9.49
CA TYR A 417 -7.62 24.29 9.02
C TYR A 417 -8.30 23.55 10.16
N ILE A 418 -7.59 23.20 11.24
CA ILE A 418 -8.17 22.53 12.41
C ILE A 418 -9.35 23.34 12.99
N ARG A 419 -9.27 24.68 12.97
CA ARG A 419 -10.35 25.57 13.41
C ARG A 419 -11.61 25.52 12.53
N THR A 420 -11.50 25.03 11.29
CA THR A 420 -12.65 24.84 10.41
C THR A 420 -13.40 23.53 10.66
N LEU A 421 -12.79 22.58 11.38
CA LEU A 421 -13.39 21.28 11.64
C LEU A 421 -14.63 21.47 12.53
N LYS A 422 -15.76 20.95 12.04
CA LYS A 422 -17.05 20.99 12.75
C LYS A 422 -17.29 19.64 13.44
N LYS A 423 -18.09 19.69 14.51
CA LYS A 423 -18.60 18.49 15.17
C LYS A 423 -19.53 17.70 14.26
#